data_AF-A0A959F9L7-F1
#
_entry.id   AF-A0A959F9L7-F1
#
_cell.length_a   1.000
_cell.length_b   1.000
_cell.length_c   1.000
_cell.angle_alpha   90.00
_cell.angle_beta   90.00
_cell.angle_gamma   90.00
#
_symmetry.space_group_name_H-M   'P 1'
#
loop_
_entity.id
_entity.type
_entity.pdbx_description
1 polymer ?
#
loop_
_entity_poly.entity_id
_entity_poly.type
_entity_poly.pdbx_seq_one_letter_code
_entity_poly.pdbx_strand_id
1 'polypeptide(L)'
;KDAIAIVDQVFHGKDLNKQESHTAHFGTIRDDSGRIVDEVLVTVFVAPRSYTGENVVEVSCHGSNYIIQELIRLFIKKGARTAQRGEFTLRAFLNGRMDLSQAEAVADLIASDSEQSHALALQQMRGGISEEIAELRQQKNQPHRTGTGFFGRRCGVRQP
;
A
#
# COMPACT_ATOMS: atom_id res chain seq x y z
N LYS A 1 7.35 -0.83 11.40
CA LYS A 1 7.65 0.58 11.79
C LYS A 1 9.06 1.01 11.40
N ASP A 2 10.08 0.15 11.50
CA ASP A 2 11.50 0.56 11.37
C ASP A 2 12.08 0.48 9.95
N ALA A 3 11.25 0.35 8.90
CA ALA A 3 11.72 0.14 7.53
C ALA A 3 12.68 1.25 7.05
N ILE A 4 12.35 2.51 7.33
CA ILE A 4 13.17 3.67 6.95
C ILE A 4 14.53 3.62 7.65
N ALA A 5 14.55 3.39 8.96
CA ALA A 5 15.79 3.32 9.74
C ALA A 5 16.68 2.12 9.34
N ILE A 6 16.10 0.99 8.95
CA ILE A 6 16.86 -0.18 8.47
C ILE A 6 17.57 0.13 7.15
N VAL A 7 16.87 0.76 6.20
CA VAL A 7 17.45 1.09 4.90
C VAL A 7 18.45 2.24 5.00
N ASP A 8 18.16 3.26 5.83
CA ASP A 8 19.03 4.42 6.03
C ASP A 8 20.42 4.03 6.58
N GLN A 9 20.51 2.95 7.37
CA GLN A 9 21.80 2.42 7.88
C GLN A 9 22.77 1.96 6.79
N VAL A 10 22.28 1.58 5.62
CA VAL A 10 23.09 1.03 4.51
C VAL A 10 23.02 1.90 3.26
N PHE A 11 22.13 2.88 3.23
CA PHE A 11 21.96 3.80 2.12
C PHE A 11 22.87 5.01 2.28
N HIS A 12 23.67 5.25 1.26
CA HIS A 12 24.56 6.40 1.16
C HIS A 12 24.02 7.34 0.08
N GLY A 13 23.30 8.36 0.55
CA GLY A 13 22.68 9.41 -0.24
C GLY A 13 22.12 10.49 0.68
N LYS A 14 20.87 10.89 0.46
CA LYS A 14 20.15 11.74 1.44
C LYS A 14 19.74 10.91 2.66
N ASP A 15 19.72 11.55 3.84
CA ASP A 15 19.18 10.98 5.09
C ASP A 15 17.67 10.72 4.93
N LEU A 16 17.29 9.45 4.83
CA LEU A 16 15.93 8.99 4.56
C LEU A 16 14.97 9.30 5.72
N ASN A 17 15.47 9.43 6.95
CA ASN A 17 14.64 9.78 8.11
C ASN A 17 14.16 11.23 8.07
N LYS A 18 14.80 12.08 7.25
CA LYS A 18 14.44 13.50 7.09
C LYS A 18 13.73 13.80 5.77
N GLN A 19 13.51 12.80 4.92
CA GLN A 19 12.84 13.02 3.65
C GLN A 19 11.32 13.00 3.82
N GLU A 20 10.64 13.71 2.92
CA GLU A 20 9.19 13.65 2.85
C GLU A 20 8.72 12.29 2.31
N SER A 21 7.44 11.99 2.49
CA SER A 21 6.86 10.78 1.91
C SER A 21 6.62 10.94 0.41
N HIS A 22 6.66 9.84 -0.35
CA HIS A 22 6.45 9.77 -1.80
C HIS A 22 7.55 10.48 -2.61
N THR A 23 8.76 10.55 -2.07
CA THR A 23 9.92 11.07 -2.79
C THR A 23 10.91 9.95 -3.09
N ALA A 24 11.59 10.09 -4.22
CA ALA A 24 12.62 9.17 -4.67
C ALA A 24 14.01 9.78 -4.48
N HIS A 25 14.97 8.98 -4.05
CA HIS A 25 16.31 9.40 -3.69
C HIS A 25 17.34 8.49 -4.32
N PHE A 26 18.20 9.06 -5.15
CA PHE A 26 19.33 8.35 -5.75
C PHE A 26 20.49 8.24 -4.77
N GLY A 27 21.16 7.09 -4.77
CA GLY A 27 22.34 6.86 -3.95
C GLY A 27 22.93 5.47 -4.14
N THR A 28 23.81 5.08 -3.22
CA THR A 28 24.43 3.74 -3.22
C THR A 28 24.02 2.97 -1.98
N ILE A 29 23.84 1.66 -2.10
CA ILE A 29 23.79 0.77 -0.94
C ILE A 29 25.17 0.17 -0.73
N ARG A 30 25.64 0.17 0.51
CA ARG A 30 26.96 -0.36 0.87
C ARG A 30 26.84 -1.38 2.00
N ASP A 31 27.72 -2.37 1.96
CA ASP A 31 27.83 -3.36 3.04
C ASP A 31 28.68 -2.83 4.22
N ASP A 32 28.83 -3.64 5.27
CA ASP A 32 29.59 -3.26 6.48
C ASP A 32 31.08 -3.04 6.23
N SER A 33 31.62 -3.54 5.11
CA SER A 33 33.02 -3.29 4.70
C SER A 33 33.17 -1.97 3.94
N GLY A 34 32.07 -1.28 3.65
CA GLY A 34 32.03 -0.07 2.84
C GLY A 34 32.03 -0.33 1.33
N ARG A 35 31.98 -1.60 0.90
CA ARG A 35 31.89 -1.97 -0.51
C ARG A 35 30.51 -1.58 -1.05
N ILE A 36 30.50 -0.95 -2.22
CA ILE A 36 29.27 -0.63 -2.94
C ILE A 36 28.66 -1.94 -3.45
N VAL A 37 27.46 -2.22 -2.98
CA VAL A 37 26.64 -3.33 -3.46
C VAL A 37 25.99 -2.92 -4.77
N ASP A 38 25.30 -1.77 -4.77
CA ASP A 38 24.65 -1.25 -5.98
C ASP A 38 24.39 0.27 -5.92
N GLU A 39 24.18 0.87 -7.08
CA GLU A 39 23.56 2.18 -7.27
C GLU A 39 22.05 2.00 -7.41
N VAL A 40 21.28 2.69 -6.57
CA VAL A 40 19.84 2.45 -6.43
C VAL A 40 19.03 3.74 -6.39
N LEU A 41 17.74 3.61 -6.68
CA LEU A 41 16.74 4.62 -6.38
C LEU A 41 15.87 4.13 -5.23
N VAL A 42 15.82 4.90 -4.15
CA VAL A 42 15.05 4.57 -2.95
C VAL A 42 13.82 5.47 -2.85
N THR A 43 12.63 4.88 -2.77
CA THR A 43 11.37 5.61 -2.58
C THR A 43 10.86 5.41 -1.16
N VAL A 44 10.56 6.51 -0.47
CA VAL A 44 10.12 6.50 0.94
C VAL A 44 8.62 6.69 1.03
N PHE A 45 7.92 5.82 1.74
CA PHE A 45 6.50 5.94 2.07
C PHE A 45 6.32 5.97 3.58
N VAL A 46 5.94 7.13 4.12
CA VAL A 46 5.72 7.32 5.56
C VAL A 46 4.27 6.99 5.90
N ALA A 47 4.06 6.25 6.98
CA ALA A 47 2.74 5.93 7.51
C ALA A 47 1.91 7.21 7.75
N PRO A 48 0.58 7.19 7.55
CA PRO A 48 -0.24 6.06 7.10
C PRO A 48 -0.36 5.96 5.56
N ARG A 49 0.38 6.78 4.81
CA ARG A 49 0.22 6.93 3.36
C ARG A 49 1.11 5.94 2.60
N SER A 50 0.86 4.65 2.79
CA SER A 50 1.54 3.56 2.08
C SER A 50 0.55 2.44 1.75
N TYR A 51 1.01 1.45 0.97
CA TYR A 51 0.21 0.27 0.66
C TYR A 51 -0.23 -0.47 1.93
N THR A 52 0.71 -0.76 2.83
CA THR A 52 0.42 -1.47 4.09
C THR A 52 -0.19 -0.58 5.16
N GLY A 53 -0.10 0.75 5.03
CA GLY A 53 -0.44 1.69 6.11
C GLY A 53 0.69 1.90 7.13
N GLU A 54 1.84 1.24 6.96
CA GLU A 54 3.04 1.42 7.78
C GLU A 54 4.14 2.20 7.02
N ASN A 55 5.25 2.52 7.70
CA ASN A 55 6.43 3.01 6.99
C ASN A 55 6.96 1.91 6.05
N VAL A 56 7.10 2.23 4.77
CA VAL A 56 7.59 1.35 3.71
C VAL A 56 8.69 2.07 2.95
N VAL A 57 9.71 1.33 2.54
CA VAL A 57 10.75 1.81 1.66
C VAL A 57 10.86 0.84 0.50
N GLU A 58 10.84 1.37 -0.72
CA GLU A 58 11.08 0.60 -1.94
C GLU A 58 12.47 0.91 -2.45
N VAL A 59 13.24 -0.14 -2.76
CA VAL A 59 14.60 -0.03 -3.27
C VAL A 59 14.60 -0.58 -4.70
N SER A 60 14.69 0.32 -5.67
CA SER A 60 14.85 -0.02 -7.08
C SER A 60 16.34 -0.17 -7.38
N CYS A 61 16.76 -1.41 -7.62
CA CYS A 61 18.14 -1.81 -7.90
C CYS A 61 18.28 -2.41 -9.30
N HIS A 62 19.50 -2.70 -9.72
CA HIS A 62 19.74 -3.48 -10.94
C HIS A 62 19.15 -4.89 -10.80
N GLY A 63 18.41 -5.34 -11.82
CA GLY A 63 17.63 -6.57 -11.81
C GLY A 63 18.42 -7.89 -11.89
N SER A 64 19.67 -7.91 -11.41
CA SER A 64 20.45 -9.14 -11.37
C SER A 64 20.12 -9.95 -10.12
N ASN A 65 19.98 -11.28 -10.27
CA ASN A 65 19.71 -12.19 -9.15
C ASN A 65 20.78 -12.07 -8.04
N TYR A 66 22.03 -11.83 -8.42
CA TYR A 66 23.13 -11.62 -7.48
C TYR A 66 22.86 -10.42 -6.56
N ILE A 67 22.58 -9.24 -7.14
CA ILE A 67 22.34 -8.00 -6.38
C ILE A 67 21.09 -8.12 -5.51
N ILE A 68 20.00 -8.67 -6.04
CA ILE A 68 18.75 -8.84 -5.27
C ILE A 68 18.98 -9.71 -4.03
N GLN A 69 19.71 -10.83 -4.18
CA GLN A 69 20.02 -11.69 -3.03
C GLN A 69 20.96 -11.03 -2.03
N GLU A 70 21.93 -10.25 -2.51
CA GLU A 70 22.87 -9.53 -1.66
C GLU A 70 22.16 -8.45 -0.82
N LEU A 71 21.27 -7.68 -1.43
CA LEU A 71 20.43 -6.68 -0.76
C LEU A 71 19.53 -7.32 0.30
N ILE A 72 18.84 -8.41 -0.04
CA ILE A 72 17.97 -9.13 0.92
C ILE A 72 18.77 -9.59 2.14
N ARG A 73 19.95 -10.20 1.93
CA ARG A 73 20.81 -10.64 3.05
C ARG A 73 21.28 -9.46 3.89
N LEU A 74 21.66 -8.36 3.24
CA LEU A 74 22.09 -7.15 3.93
C LEU A 74 20.98 -6.57 4.81
N PHE A 75 19.75 -6.44 4.29
CA PHE A 75 18.62 -5.93 5.06
C PHE A 75 18.26 -6.86 6.23
N ILE A 76 18.31 -8.17 6.04
CA ILE A 76 18.09 -9.14 7.13
C ILE A 76 19.15 -8.96 8.23
N LYS A 77 20.42 -8.79 7.86
CA LYS A 77 21.51 -8.52 8.81
C LYS A 77 21.29 -7.23 9.61
N LYS A 78 20.62 -6.24 9.02
CA LYS A 78 20.25 -4.96 9.66
C LYS A 78 18.95 -5.00 10.46
N GLY A 79 18.32 -6.17 10.57
CA GLY A 79 17.13 -6.38 11.42
C GLY A 79 15.82 -6.56 10.66
N ALA A 80 15.83 -6.59 9.33
CA ALA A 80 14.64 -6.99 8.57
C ALA A 80 14.35 -8.49 8.74
N ARG A 81 13.09 -8.87 8.56
CA ARG A 81 12.67 -10.28 8.44
C ARG A 81 12.09 -10.52 7.06
N THR A 82 12.36 -11.67 6.47
CA THR A 82 11.68 -12.13 5.25
C THR A 82 10.18 -12.17 5.45
N ALA A 83 9.44 -11.51 4.57
CA ALA A 83 7.99 -11.50 4.59
C ALA A 83 7.41 -12.89 4.23
N GLN A 84 6.26 -13.22 4.82
CA GLN A 84 5.46 -14.39 4.43
C GLN A 84 4.66 -14.09 3.15
N ARG A 85 4.16 -15.15 2.50
CA ARG A 85 3.31 -15.01 1.31
C ARG A 85 2.07 -14.17 1.66
N GLY A 86 1.81 -13.13 0.86
CA GLY A 86 0.66 -12.23 1.06
C GLY A 86 0.76 -11.30 2.28
N GLU A 87 1.87 -11.30 3.02
CA GLU A 87 1.97 -10.56 4.29
C GLU A 87 1.75 -9.04 4.11
N PHE A 88 2.21 -8.45 3.00
CA PHE A 88 2.00 -7.03 2.71
C PHE A 88 0.52 -6.69 2.54
N THR A 89 -0.22 -7.48 1.76
CA THR A 89 -1.67 -7.30 1.55
C THR A 89 -2.45 -7.58 2.83
N LEU A 90 -2.06 -8.60 3.60
CA LEU A 90 -2.65 -8.86 4.92
C LEU A 90 -2.48 -7.66 5.87
N ARG A 91 -1.28 -7.05 5.91
CA ARG A 91 -1.04 -5.84 6.71
C ARG A 91 -1.90 -4.67 6.24
N ALA A 92 -2.06 -4.49 4.93
CA ALA A 92 -2.94 -3.46 4.37
C ALA A 92 -4.39 -3.65 4.84
N PHE A 93 -4.91 -4.88 4.80
CA PHE A 93 -6.22 -5.22 5.34
C PHE A 93 -6.33 -4.94 6.84
N LEU A 94 -5.37 -5.43 7.65
CA LEU A 94 -5.37 -5.24 9.11
C LEU A 94 -5.29 -3.77 9.52
N ASN A 95 -4.63 -2.93 8.72
CA ASN A 95 -4.54 -1.49 8.94
C ASN A 95 -5.70 -0.70 8.30
N GLY A 96 -6.73 -1.38 7.79
CA GLY A 96 -7.92 -0.75 7.21
C GLY A 96 -7.65 0.02 5.91
N ARG A 97 -6.56 -0.28 5.20
CA ARG A 97 -6.27 0.32 3.89
C ARG A 97 -7.14 -0.27 2.77
N MET A 98 -7.67 -1.46 3.00
CA MET A 98 -8.57 -2.18 2.11
C MET A 98 -9.43 -3.16 2.92
N ASP A 99 -10.58 -3.55 2.39
CA ASP A 99 -11.39 -4.63 2.96
C ASP A 99 -10.96 -6.02 2.44
N LEU A 100 -11.60 -7.08 2.94
CA LEU A 100 -11.26 -8.45 2.58
C LEU A 100 -11.50 -8.74 1.09
N SER A 101 -12.58 -8.20 0.51
CA SER A 101 -12.93 -8.42 -0.89
C SER A 101 -11.92 -7.75 -1.83
N GLN A 102 -11.40 -6.60 -1.43
CA GLN A 102 -10.32 -5.90 -2.12
C GLN A 102 -8.98 -6.64 -1.98
N ALA A 103 -8.70 -7.22 -0.81
CA ALA A 103 -7.49 -8.02 -0.59
C ALA A 103 -7.49 -9.30 -1.43
N GLU A 104 -8.64 -9.98 -1.57
CA GLU A 104 -8.82 -11.13 -2.46
C GLU A 104 -8.61 -10.73 -3.93
N ALA A 105 -9.19 -9.61 -4.34
CA ALA A 105 -9.05 -9.09 -5.69
C ALA A 105 -7.59 -8.78 -6.10
N VAL A 106 -6.70 -8.50 -5.14
CA VAL A 106 -5.25 -8.38 -5.43
C VAL A 106 -4.67 -9.69 -5.93
N ALA A 107 -5.03 -10.82 -5.30
CA ALA A 107 -4.56 -12.13 -5.72
C ALA A 107 -5.13 -12.51 -7.10
N ASP A 108 -6.41 -12.23 -7.32
CA ASP A 108 -7.08 -12.49 -8.59
C ASP A 108 -6.50 -11.64 -9.73
N LEU A 109 -6.15 -10.38 -9.46
CA LEU A 109 -5.52 -9.51 -10.45
C LEU A 109 -4.14 -10.02 -10.87
N ILE A 110 -3.36 -10.56 -9.93
CA ILE A 110 -2.03 -11.12 -10.20
C ILE A 110 -2.13 -12.43 -11.00
N ALA A 111 -3.17 -13.23 -10.74
CA ALA A 111 -3.38 -14.54 -11.36
C ALA A 111 -4.22 -14.48 -12.65
N SER A 112 -4.67 -13.30 -13.09
CA SER A 112 -5.58 -13.18 -14.23
C SER A 112 -4.89 -13.54 -15.54
N ASP A 113 -5.40 -14.54 -16.24
CA ASP A 113 -4.90 -15.00 -17.56
C ASP A 113 -5.77 -14.50 -18.74
N SER A 114 -6.82 -13.69 -18.48
CA SER A 114 -7.69 -13.12 -19.52
C SER A 114 -8.04 -11.66 -19.24
N GLU A 115 -8.30 -10.87 -20.28
CA GLU A 115 -8.69 -9.46 -20.15
C GLU A 115 -9.95 -9.28 -19.28
N GLN A 116 -10.92 -10.19 -19.42
CA GLN A 116 -12.18 -10.15 -18.67
C GLN A 116 -11.96 -10.41 -17.17
N SER A 117 -11.14 -11.40 -16.82
CA SER A 117 -10.81 -11.69 -15.42
C SER A 117 -9.98 -10.57 -14.80
N HIS A 118 -9.06 -9.99 -15.58
CA HIS A 118 -8.27 -8.83 -15.18
C HIS A 118 -9.16 -7.61 -14.87
N ALA A 119 -10.10 -7.29 -15.78
CA ALA A 119 -11.02 -6.16 -15.61
C ALA A 119 -11.92 -6.32 -14.38
N LEU A 120 -12.45 -7.54 -14.15
CA LEU A 120 -13.27 -7.85 -12.97
C LEU A 120 -12.49 -7.67 -11.67
N ALA A 121 -11.29 -8.25 -11.57
CA ALA A 121 -10.44 -8.12 -10.40
C ALA A 121 -10.05 -6.65 -10.14
N LEU A 122 -9.79 -5.88 -11.20
CA LEU A 122 -9.48 -4.46 -11.08
C LEU A 122 -10.67 -3.64 -10.55
N GLN A 123 -11.89 -3.94 -11.01
CA GLN A 123 -13.12 -3.30 -10.52
C GLN A 123 -13.34 -3.62 -9.02
N GLN A 124 -13.14 -4.87 -8.63
CA GLN A 124 -13.29 -5.31 -7.25
C GLN A 124 -12.23 -4.67 -6.34
N MET A 125 -10.96 -4.60 -6.77
CA MET A 125 -9.89 -3.91 -6.04
C MET A 125 -10.22 -2.43 -5.79
N ARG A 126 -10.85 -1.75 -6.75
CA ARG A 126 -11.27 -0.34 -6.61
C ARG A 126 -12.44 -0.13 -5.66
N GLY A 127 -13.04 -1.20 -5.12
CA GLY A 127 -14.14 -1.13 -4.17
C GLY A 127 -15.53 -1.31 -4.79
N GLY A 128 -15.62 -1.72 -6.07
CA GLY A 128 -16.91 -1.81 -6.78
C GLY A 128 -17.96 -2.67 -6.05
N ILE A 129 -17.56 -3.81 -5.47
CA ILE A 129 -18.50 -4.68 -4.73
C ILE A 129 -18.83 -4.10 -3.34
N SER A 130 -17.85 -3.50 -2.66
CA SER A 130 -18.04 -2.92 -1.33
C SER A 130 -18.96 -1.70 -1.34
N GLU A 131 -18.88 -0.89 -2.40
CA GLU A 131 -19.81 0.21 -2.66
C GLU A 131 -21.23 -0.30 -2.90
N GLU A 132 -21.41 -1.28 -3.80
CA GLU A 132 -22.73 -1.89 -4.06
C GLU A 132 -23.36 -2.50 -2.79
N ILE A 133 -22.57 -3.21 -1.97
CA ILE A 133 -23.05 -3.77 -0.69
C ILE A 133 -23.39 -2.67 0.31
N ALA A 134 -22.60 -1.60 0.38
CA ALA A 134 -22.88 -0.46 1.24
C ALA A 134 -24.19 0.22 0.86
N GLU A 135 -24.45 0.43 -0.43
CA GLU A 135 -25.70 0.98 -0.95
C GLU A 135 -26.90 0.10 -0.59
N LEU A 136 -26.80 -1.22 -0.79
CA LEU A 136 -27.87 -2.18 -0.44
C LEU A 136 -28.15 -2.21 1.08
N ARG A 137 -27.10 -2.13 1.92
CA ARG A 137 -27.25 -2.02 3.38
C ARG A 137 -27.92 -0.70 3.78
N GLN A 138 -27.61 0.38 3.07
CA GLN A 138 -28.23 1.69 3.31
C GLN A 138 -29.72 1.68 2.92
N GLN A 139 -30.09 1.01 1.83
CA GLN A 139 -31.49 0.81 1.45
C GLN A 139 -32.27 -0.02 2.49
N LYS A 140 -31.67 -1.08 3.05
CA LYS A 140 -32.30 -1.89 4.11
C LYS A 140 -32.42 -1.18 5.45
N ASN A 141 -31.53 -0.22 5.73
CA ASN A 141 -31.59 0.64 6.92
C ASN A 141 -32.45 1.90 6.72
N GLN A 142 -33.11 2.07 5.56
CA GLN A 142 -34.18 3.05 5.46
C GLN A 142 -35.38 2.52 6.26
N PRO A 143 -35.84 3.23 7.32
CA PRO A 143 -37.07 2.84 7.99
C PRO A 143 -38.16 2.80 6.92
N HIS A 144 -38.87 1.67 6.83
CA HIS A 144 -40.09 1.57 6.05
C HIS A 144 -40.99 2.72 6.46
N ARG A 145 -41.03 3.78 5.63
CA ARG A 145 -41.99 4.88 5.76
C ARG A 145 -43.36 4.30 5.44
N THR A 146 -43.98 3.71 6.44
CA THR A 146 -45.42 3.55 6.46
C THR A 146 -46.02 4.95 6.60
N GLY A 147 -46.68 5.40 5.53
CA GLY A 147 -47.81 6.31 5.56
C GLY A 147 -47.70 7.67 6.25
N THR A 148 -47.93 8.72 5.44
CA THR A 148 -48.65 9.98 5.75
C THR A 148 -47.94 11.07 6.55
N GLY A 149 -47.87 12.29 5.97
CA GLY A 149 -47.58 13.53 6.73
C GLY A 149 -46.74 14.60 6.02
N PHE A 150 -47.35 15.36 5.11
CA PHE A 150 -47.26 16.82 4.92
C PHE A 150 -45.98 17.63 5.29
N PHE A 151 -45.53 18.41 4.28
CA PHE A 151 -44.93 19.77 4.32
C PHE A 151 -43.58 20.05 5.02
N GLY A 152 -42.61 20.54 4.22
CA GLY A 152 -41.48 21.30 4.73
C GLY A 152 -40.34 21.49 3.72
N ARG A 153 -40.50 22.40 2.75
CA ARG A 153 -39.36 22.92 1.97
C ARG A 153 -38.42 23.64 2.93
N ARG A 154 -37.12 23.34 2.91
CA ARG A 154 -36.08 24.31 3.30
C ARG A 154 -34.82 24.11 2.47
N CYS A 155 -34.56 25.14 1.69
CA CYS A 155 -33.32 25.44 1.00
C CYS A 155 -32.34 26.09 2.01
N GLY A 156 -31.03 25.85 1.88
CA GLY A 156 -29.98 26.46 2.71
C GLY A 156 -28.60 25.90 2.34
N VAL A 157 -27.97 26.39 1.27
CA VAL A 157 -26.80 27.32 1.22
C VAL A 157 -25.51 26.75 1.83
N ARG A 158 -24.54 26.44 0.95
CA ARG A 158 -23.11 26.22 1.23
C ARG A 158 -22.39 27.56 1.44
N GLN A 159 -21.35 27.55 2.27
CA GLN A 159 -20.27 28.53 2.31
C GLN A 159 -18.96 27.86 2.77
N PRO A 160 -17.80 28.48 2.51
CA PRO A 160 -17.24 28.86 1.22
C PRO A 160 -16.43 27.72 0.57
#